data_AF-A0A838GLA1-F1
#
_entry.id   AF-A0A838GLA1-F1
#
_cell.length_a   1.000
_cell.length_b   1.000
_cell.length_c   1.000
_cell.angle_alpha   90.00
_cell.angle_beta   90.00
_cell.angle_gamma   90.00
#
_symmetry.space_group_name_H-M   'P 1'
#
loop_
_entity.id
_entity.type
_entity.pdbx_description
1 polymer ?
#
loop_
_entity_poly.entity_id
_entity_poly.type
_entity_poly.pdbx_seq_one_letter_code
_entity_poly.pdbx_strand_id
1 'polypeptide(L)'
;MPRQPRPGRSARLQGRLLGRPLGRPPFDAVAELYDQVRPGYPDDALDALVTLAGLPRRGRVLEIGAGTGQMTVPLAERGYHITAVEIGEHLAERLRRNTGEYGDVEVVCGRFEDTELPTRSYDLVTAAMAFHWLDRQVAYDKAAALLRPTGALGLIFNIHVDSDAGYFAASEDVYRRHAPHIWGTGTSGSLAKQAEWRGEIDATGLFGDVQIRSHPWSVSYSRDTYLQLLSTYSDHIRLEPAAREALFADLGALIDRRFHGTVDKHHDALVVVAPVLPAGVS
;
A
#
# COMPACT_ATOMS: atom_id res chain seq x y z
N MET A 1 21.67 32.74 -34.99
CA MET A 1 20.78 32.58 -33.81
C MET A 1 20.38 31.12 -33.71
N PRO A 2 20.80 30.38 -32.67
CA PRO A 2 20.39 28.99 -32.51
C PRO A 2 18.96 28.94 -31.94
N ARG A 3 18.12 28.14 -32.60
CA ARG A 3 16.70 27.92 -32.24
C ARG A 3 16.63 27.19 -30.89
N GLN A 4 15.82 27.70 -29.97
CA GLN A 4 15.47 26.97 -28.74
C GLN A 4 14.73 25.66 -29.08
N PRO A 5 14.99 24.57 -28.33
CA PRO A 5 14.25 23.34 -28.49
C PRO A 5 12.81 23.54 -28.02
N ARG A 6 11.86 23.08 -28.84
CA ARG A 6 10.43 23.02 -28.48
C ARG A 6 10.25 22.02 -27.33
N PRO A 7 9.44 22.31 -26.30
CA PRO A 7 9.12 21.33 -25.27
C PRO A 7 8.39 20.14 -25.91
N GLY A 8 8.89 18.94 -25.63
CA GLY A 8 8.32 17.69 -26.10
C GLY A 8 6.87 17.52 -25.65
N ARG A 9 6.02 17.10 -26.59
CA ARG A 9 4.64 16.69 -26.32
C ARG A 9 4.65 15.38 -25.50
N SER A 10 4.59 15.51 -24.18
CA SER A 10 3.95 14.53 -23.28
C SER A 10 3.60 15.17 -21.94
N ALA A 11 2.99 16.35 -22.00
CA ALA A 11 2.22 16.93 -20.90
C ALA A 11 0.75 16.67 -21.24
N ARG A 12 0.23 15.49 -20.89
CA ARG A 12 -1.20 15.13 -20.80
C ARG A 12 -1.29 13.65 -20.45
N LEU A 13 -1.42 13.38 -19.15
CA LEU A 13 -2.27 12.35 -18.52
C LEU A 13 -1.92 12.33 -17.02
N GLN A 14 -2.30 13.40 -16.33
CA GLN A 14 -2.62 13.31 -14.91
C GLN A 14 -3.92 12.50 -14.81
N GLY A 15 -3.80 11.20 -14.58
CA GLY A 15 -4.87 10.44 -13.93
C GLY A 15 -4.70 10.69 -12.43
N ARG A 16 -5.27 11.75 -11.86
CA ARG A 16 -6.54 11.63 -11.14
C ARG A 16 -6.63 10.27 -10.42
N LEU A 17 -6.02 10.16 -9.24
CA LEU A 17 -6.57 9.38 -8.13
C LEU A 17 -7.85 10.06 -7.59
N LEU A 18 -8.71 10.56 -8.50
CA LEU A 18 -10.02 11.08 -8.14
C LEU A 18 -10.97 9.89 -8.04
N GLY A 19 -11.21 9.49 -6.79
CA GLY A 19 -12.40 8.79 -6.31
C GLY A 19 -12.85 7.56 -7.08
N ARG A 20 -12.62 6.36 -6.53
CA ARG A 20 -13.37 5.13 -6.85
C ARG A 20 -12.96 3.96 -5.93
N PRO A 21 -13.92 3.08 -5.57
CA PRO A 21 -15.15 3.30 -4.82
C PRO A 21 -14.95 2.98 -3.32
N LEU A 22 -15.79 3.58 -2.46
CA LEU A 22 -15.88 3.38 -1.00
C LEU A 22 -16.40 1.98 -0.58
N GLY A 23 -16.17 0.96 -1.41
CA GLY A 23 -16.72 -0.38 -1.28
C GLY A 23 -15.67 -1.46 -1.06
N ARG A 24 -16.11 -2.68 -0.77
CA ARG A 24 -15.22 -3.81 -0.51
C ARG A 24 -14.25 -4.04 -1.67
N PRO A 25 -12.96 -4.28 -1.38
CA PRO A 25 -11.98 -4.51 -2.42
C PRO A 25 -12.24 -5.85 -3.13
N PRO A 26 -12.05 -5.95 -4.46
CA PRO A 26 -12.22 -7.21 -5.20
C PRO A 26 -11.37 -8.36 -4.68
N PHE A 27 -10.20 -8.05 -4.10
CA PHE A 27 -9.30 -9.04 -3.53
C PHE A 27 -9.79 -9.65 -2.21
N ASP A 28 -10.86 -9.13 -1.61
CA ASP A 28 -11.52 -9.77 -0.47
C ASP A 28 -11.97 -11.20 -0.82
N ALA A 29 -12.52 -11.41 -2.01
CA ALA A 29 -12.97 -12.72 -2.48
C ALA A 29 -11.85 -13.76 -2.63
N VAL A 30 -10.58 -13.34 -2.59
CA VAL A 30 -9.40 -14.20 -2.71
C VAL A 30 -8.44 -14.03 -1.52
N ALA A 31 -8.97 -13.71 -0.34
CA ALA A 31 -8.19 -13.45 0.89
C ALA A 31 -7.16 -14.55 1.23
N GLU A 32 -7.51 -15.82 1.01
CA GLU A 32 -6.59 -16.96 1.22
C GLU A 32 -5.35 -16.87 0.31
N LEU A 33 -5.56 -16.61 -0.98
CA LEU A 33 -4.48 -16.43 -1.94
C LEU A 33 -3.71 -15.15 -1.64
N TYR A 34 -4.42 -14.06 -1.33
CA TYR A 34 -3.83 -12.78 -0.95
C TYR A 34 -2.81 -12.95 0.16
N ASP A 35 -3.16 -13.66 1.24
CA ASP A 35 -2.25 -13.90 2.37
C ASP A 35 -0.99 -14.68 1.98
N GLN A 36 -1.12 -15.64 1.06
CA GLN A 36 -0.02 -16.52 0.66
C GLN A 36 1.02 -15.84 -0.24
N VAL A 37 0.60 -14.97 -1.16
CA VAL A 37 1.47 -14.46 -2.22
C VAL A 37 1.78 -12.96 -2.15
N ARG A 38 0.99 -12.17 -1.41
CA ARG A 38 1.32 -10.76 -1.20
C ARG A 38 2.52 -10.65 -0.28
N PRO A 39 3.55 -9.89 -0.66
CA PRO A 39 4.70 -9.75 0.19
C PRO A 39 4.39 -8.92 1.43
N GLY A 40 5.13 -9.17 2.50
CA GLY A 40 5.17 -8.30 3.67
C GLY A 40 6.01 -7.04 3.44
N TYR A 41 6.59 -6.55 4.52
CA TYR A 41 7.49 -5.40 4.56
C TYR A 41 8.82 -5.81 5.16
N PRO A 42 9.95 -5.24 4.71
CA PRO A 42 11.24 -5.55 5.30
C PRO A 42 11.31 -4.99 6.73
N ASP A 43 12.00 -5.70 7.63
CA ASP A 43 12.05 -5.37 9.06
C ASP A 43 12.58 -3.96 9.32
N ASP A 44 13.56 -3.51 8.54
CA ASP A 44 14.17 -2.19 8.67
C ASP A 44 13.20 -1.04 8.32
N ALA A 45 12.24 -1.26 7.41
CA ALA A 45 11.18 -0.31 7.13
C ALA A 45 10.16 -0.24 8.29
N LEU A 46 9.83 -1.38 8.89
CA LEU A 46 8.95 -1.42 10.07
C LEU A 46 9.64 -0.78 11.29
N ASP A 47 10.95 -1.01 11.45
CA ASP A 47 11.73 -0.38 12.51
C ASP A 47 11.85 1.13 12.31
N ALA A 48 11.98 1.60 11.07
CA ALA A 48 11.93 3.02 10.73
C ALA A 48 10.57 3.63 11.07
N LEU A 49 9.46 2.95 10.74
CA LEU A 49 8.10 3.39 11.10
C LEU A 49 7.96 3.58 12.62
N VAL A 50 8.34 2.57 13.39
CA VAL A 50 8.31 2.58 14.86
C VAL A 50 9.17 3.71 15.44
N THR A 51 10.41 3.84 14.94
CA THR A 51 11.39 4.81 15.44
C THR A 51 10.96 6.24 15.15
N LEU A 52 10.57 6.52 13.91
CA LEU A 52 10.16 7.86 13.48
C LEU A 52 8.85 8.30 14.14
N ALA A 53 7.94 7.36 14.42
CA ALA A 53 6.70 7.62 15.13
C ALA A 53 6.91 7.82 16.64
N GLY A 54 8.12 7.57 17.17
CA GLY A 54 8.40 7.64 18.60
C GLY A 54 7.58 6.63 19.40
N LEU A 55 7.28 5.46 18.83
CA LEU A 55 6.31 4.54 19.38
C LEU A 55 6.83 3.93 20.71
N PRO A 56 6.11 4.11 21.84
CA PRO A 56 6.57 3.59 23.12
C PRO A 56 6.50 2.06 23.15
N ARG A 57 7.23 1.43 24.09
CA ARG A 57 7.08 0.00 24.35
C ARG A 57 5.63 -0.32 24.67
N ARG A 58 5.05 -1.32 23.99
CA ARG A 58 3.62 -1.66 24.07
C ARG A 58 2.71 -0.45 23.76
N GLY A 59 3.12 0.40 22.83
CA GLY A 59 2.29 1.49 22.31
C GLY A 59 1.01 0.99 21.65
N ARG A 60 0.02 1.88 21.55
CA ARG A 60 -1.28 1.61 20.91
C ARG A 60 -1.24 2.02 19.45
N VAL A 61 -1.45 1.06 18.56
CA VAL A 61 -1.45 1.23 17.11
C VAL A 61 -2.86 1.04 16.59
N LEU A 62 -3.31 1.95 15.72
CA LEU A 62 -4.46 1.76 14.87
C LEU A 62 -3.97 1.50 13.45
N GLU A 63 -4.23 0.33 12.91
CA GLU A 63 -3.95 0.02 11.50
C GLU A 63 -5.23 0.12 10.67
N ILE A 64 -5.19 0.92 9.61
CA ILE A 64 -6.29 1.13 8.66
C ILE A 64 -6.04 0.29 7.41
N GLY A 65 -7.01 -0.55 7.05
CA GLY A 65 -6.92 -1.48 5.93
C GLY A 65 -5.84 -2.54 6.14
N ALA A 66 -5.93 -3.26 7.26
CA ALA A 66 -4.93 -4.23 7.69
C ALA A 66 -4.81 -5.47 6.77
N GLY A 67 -5.76 -5.66 5.85
CA GLY A 67 -5.77 -6.80 4.94
C GLY A 67 -5.77 -8.12 5.71
N THR A 68 -4.79 -8.98 5.42
CA THR A 68 -4.60 -10.25 6.13
C THR A 68 -3.50 -10.19 7.19
N GLY A 69 -2.91 -9.01 7.43
CA GLY A 69 -1.98 -8.77 8.54
C GLY A 69 -0.51 -8.69 8.16
N GLN A 70 -0.18 -8.36 6.91
CA GLN A 70 1.21 -8.23 6.44
C GLN A 70 2.05 -7.27 7.30
N MET A 71 1.43 -6.22 7.86
CA MET A 71 2.05 -5.34 8.85
C MET A 71 1.56 -5.62 10.28
N THR A 72 0.30 -6.01 10.46
CA THR A 72 -0.27 -6.29 11.79
C THR A 72 0.49 -7.38 12.55
N VAL A 73 0.78 -8.53 11.92
CA VAL A 73 1.46 -9.65 12.57
C VAL A 73 2.85 -9.27 13.08
N PRO A 74 3.77 -8.70 12.27
CA PRO A 74 5.09 -8.32 12.76
C PRO A 74 5.08 -7.15 13.77
N LEU A 75 4.01 -6.35 13.84
CA LEU A 75 3.82 -5.40 14.94
C LEU A 75 3.31 -6.09 16.21
N ALA A 76 2.43 -7.08 16.09
CA ALA A 76 1.94 -7.87 17.22
C ALA A 76 3.06 -8.69 17.87
N GLU A 77 3.97 -9.27 17.06
CA GLU A 77 5.18 -9.96 17.52
C GLU A 77 6.11 -9.04 18.33
N ARG A 78 6.15 -7.74 17.99
CA ARG A 78 6.88 -6.71 18.75
C ARG A 78 6.16 -6.28 20.05
N GLY A 79 4.97 -6.81 20.31
CA GLY A 79 4.21 -6.60 21.54
C GLY A 79 3.39 -5.30 21.60
N TYR A 80 3.03 -4.73 20.43
CA TYR A 80 2.14 -3.58 20.35
C TYR A 80 0.68 -3.96 20.59
N HIS A 81 -0.10 -3.02 21.14
CA HIS A 81 -1.55 -3.14 21.23
C HIS A 81 -2.18 -2.62 19.96
N ILE A 82 -2.83 -3.48 19.17
CA ILE A 82 -3.26 -3.12 17.82
C ILE A 82 -4.78 -3.17 17.71
N THR A 83 -5.39 -2.08 17.28
CA THR A 83 -6.72 -2.10 16.68
C THR A 83 -6.53 -2.11 15.16
N ALA A 84 -6.95 -3.17 14.49
CA ALA A 84 -6.86 -3.34 13.04
C ALA A 84 -8.25 -3.20 12.41
N VAL A 85 -8.46 -2.17 11.59
CA VAL A 85 -9.71 -1.92 10.86
C VAL A 85 -9.57 -2.44 9.44
N GLU A 86 -10.44 -3.34 9.03
CA GLU A 86 -10.45 -3.90 7.67
C GLU A 86 -11.87 -3.94 7.10
N ILE A 87 -12.07 -3.46 5.87
CA ILE A 87 -13.38 -3.36 5.23
C ILE A 87 -13.84 -4.71 4.62
N GLY A 88 -12.89 -5.55 4.19
CA GLY A 88 -13.15 -6.87 3.64
C GLY A 88 -13.45 -7.90 4.72
N GLU A 89 -14.59 -8.59 4.62
CA GLU A 89 -14.98 -9.61 5.61
C GLU A 89 -14.04 -10.81 5.59
N HIS A 90 -13.70 -11.33 4.42
CA HIS A 90 -12.83 -12.49 4.28
C HIS A 90 -11.38 -12.15 4.65
N LEU A 91 -10.93 -10.94 4.34
CA LEU A 91 -9.64 -10.41 4.80
C LEU A 91 -9.60 -10.31 6.32
N ALA A 92 -10.61 -9.71 6.94
CA ALA A 92 -10.71 -9.57 8.39
C ALA A 92 -10.79 -10.95 9.09
N GLU A 93 -11.51 -11.92 8.51
CA GLU A 93 -11.52 -13.30 9.02
C GLU A 93 -10.16 -13.97 8.94
N ARG A 94 -9.42 -13.78 7.84
CA ARG A 94 -8.05 -14.29 7.71
C ARG A 94 -7.12 -13.59 8.69
N LEU A 95 -7.23 -12.28 8.85
CA LEU A 95 -6.47 -11.51 9.83
C LEU A 95 -6.69 -12.05 11.24
N ARG A 96 -7.94 -12.30 11.65
CA ARG A 96 -8.24 -12.90 12.97
C ARG A 96 -7.59 -14.27 13.17
N ARG A 97 -7.48 -15.09 12.11
CA ARG A 97 -6.74 -16.36 12.18
C ARG A 97 -5.25 -16.12 12.36
N ASN A 98 -4.68 -15.22 11.55
CA ASN A 98 -3.26 -14.89 11.57
C ASN A 98 -2.82 -14.21 12.87
N THR A 99 -3.73 -13.51 13.57
CA THR A 99 -3.43 -12.81 14.81
C THR A 99 -3.99 -13.47 16.07
N GLY A 100 -4.64 -14.63 15.95
CA GLY A 100 -5.39 -15.27 17.04
C GLY A 100 -4.55 -15.67 18.25
N GLU A 101 -3.23 -15.81 18.10
CA GLU A 101 -2.30 -16.06 19.21
C GLU A 101 -1.89 -14.80 19.99
N TYR A 102 -2.10 -13.61 19.41
CA TYR A 102 -1.75 -12.34 20.05
C TYR A 102 -2.98 -11.73 20.73
N GLY A 103 -3.09 -11.90 22.04
CA GLY A 103 -4.20 -11.35 22.85
C GLY A 103 -4.31 -9.81 22.87
N ASP A 104 -3.33 -9.11 22.31
CA ASP A 104 -3.25 -7.64 22.23
C ASP A 104 -3.73 -7.09 20.87
N VAL A 105 -4.32 -7.92 19.99
CA VAL A 105 -4.84 -7.51 18.67
C VAL A 105 -6.37 -7.59 18.64
N GLU A 106 -7.01 -6.46 18.30
CA GLU A 106 -8.44 -6.34 18.05
C GLU A 106 -8.70 -6.14 16.55
N VAL A 107 -9.56 -6.96 15.95
CA VAL A 107 -9.92 -6.86 14.52
C VAL A 107 -11.35 -6.35 14.35
N VAL A 108 -11.47 -5.14 13.85
CA VAL A 108 -12.74 -4.47 13.55
C VAL A 108 -13.03 -4.57 12.06
N CYS A 109 -14.09 -5.29 11.70
CA CYS A 109 -14.52 -5.37 10.30
C CYS A 109 -15.45 -4.20 9.98
N GLY A 110 -15.02 -3.26 9.14
CA GLY A 110 -15.77 -2.05 8.83
C GLY A 110 -14.99 -1.04 8.01
N ARG A 111 -15.71 -0.02 7.52
CA ARG A 111 -15.12 1.13 6.84
C ARG A 111 -14.46 2.03 7.86
N PHE A 112 -13.20 2.40 7.65
CA PHE A 112 -12.49 3.28 8.58
C PHE A 112 -13.23 4.60 8.81
N GLU A 113 -13.86 5.17 7.78
CA GLU A 113 -14.64 6.40 7.88
C GLU A 113 -15.82 6.26 8.85
N ASP A 114 -16.45 5.09 8.88
CA ASP A 114 -17.69 4.82 9.62
C ASP A 114 -17.43 4.19 11.01
N THR A 115 -16.26 3.58 11.24
CA THR A 115 -15.94 2.91 12.52
C THR A 115 -15.76 3.91 13.66
N GLU A 116 -16.48 3.73 14.77
CA GLU A 116 -16.28 4.50 15.99
C GLU A 116 -15.03 4.01 16.73
N LEU A 117 -14.09 4.92 16.98
CA LEU A 117 -12.80 4.63 17.62
C LEU A 117 -12.54 5.69 18.70
N PRO A 118 -11.87 5.33 19.81
CA PRO A 118 -11.65 6.26 20.89
C PRO A 118 -10.66 7.36 20.47
N THR A 119 -11.07 8.63 20.62
CA THR A 119 -10.23 9.79 20.31
C THR A 119 -9.02 9.87 21.22
N ARG A 120 -7.92 10.48 20.76
CA ARG A 120 -6.70 10.72 21.54
C ARG A 120 -6.15 9.49 22.26
N SER A 121 -6.27 8.32 21.64
CA SER A 121 -5.99 7.03 22.29
C SER A 121 -4.83 6.27 21.67
N TYR A 122 -4.43 6.62 20.45
CA TYR A 122 -3.40 5.90 19.70
C TYR A 122 -2.09 6.68 19.68
N ASP A 123 -0.97 5.95 19.82
CA ASP A 123 0.38 6.48 19.65
C ASP A 123 0.75 6.52 18.15
N LEU A 124 0.19 5.60 17.36
CA LEU A 124 0.34 5.55 15.90
C LEU A 124 -0.99 5.22 15.23
N VAL A 125 -1.37 6.02 14.24
CA VAL A 125 -2.38 5.67 13.25
C VAL A 125 -1.61 5.35 11.97
N THR A 126 -1.78 4.15 11.43
CA THR A 126 -0.98 3.65 10.32
C THR A 126 -1.81 2.97 9.25
N ALA A 127 -1.25 2.89 8.05
CA ALA A 127 -1.84 2.16 6.94
C ALA A 127 -0.73 1.65 6.02
N ALA A 128 -0.88 0.41 5.60
CA ALA A 128 0.06 -0.28 4.72
C ALA A 128 -0.60 -0.48 3.35
N MET A 129 -0.20 0.31 2.35
CA MET A 129 -0.84 0.37 1.02
C MET A 129 -2.33 0.77 1.02
N ALA A 130 -2.98 0.98 2.16
CA ALA A 130 -4.42 1.18 2.23
C ALA A 130 -4.87 2.65 2.22
N PHE A 131 -4.02 3.57 2.71
CA PHE A 131 -4.42 4.97 2.92
C PHE A 131 -4.92 5.64 1.63
N HIS A 132 -4.37 5.21 0.48
CA HIS A 132 -4.74 5.78 -0.81
C HIS A 132 -6.15 5.41 -1.31
N TRP A 133 -6.87 4.53 -0.62
CA TRP A 133 -8.25 4.17 -0.95
C TRP A 133 -9.30 4.98 -0.17
N LEU A 134 -8.89 5.68 0.89
CA LEU A 134 -9.80 6.41 1.77
C LEU A 134 -10.19 7.77 1.17
N ASP A 135 -11.35 8.28 1.59
CA ASP A 135 -11.65 9.71 1.46
C ASP A 135 -10.57 10.51 2.21
N ARG A 136 -9.79 11.29 1.47
CA ARG A 136 -8.60 12.00 1.99
C ARG A 136 -8.92 12.88 3.17
N GLN A 137 -9.94 13.72 3.03
CA GLN A 137 -10.24 14.72 4.03
C GLN A 137 -10.72 14.04 5.31
N VAL A 138 -11.66 13.10 5.17
CA VAL A 138 -12.17 12.33 6.31
C VAL A 138 -11.05 11.53 6.98
N ALA A 139 -10.15 10.93 6.19
CA ALA A 139 -9.08 10.10 6.72
C ALA A 139 -8.08 10.91 7.55
N TYR A 140 -7.63 12.06 7.06
CA TYR A 140 -6.67 12.90 7.79
C TYR A 140 -7.29 13.52 9.05
N ASP A 141 -8.49 14.09 8.95
CA ASP A 141 -9.19 14.68 10.10
C ASP A 141 -9.42 13.63 11.21
N LYS A 142 -9.89 12.45 10.82
CA LYS A 142 -10.15 11.35 11.75
C LYS A 142 -8.85 10.79 12.33
N ALA A 143 -7.82 10.57 11.52
CA ALA A 143 -6.53 10.10 12.01
C ALA A 143 -5.95 11.07 13.06
N ALA A 144 -5.95 12.38 12.77
CA ALA A 144 -5.48 13.40 13.69
C ALA A 144 -6.28 13.41 15.01
N ALA A 145 -7.61 13.25 14.96
CA ALA A 145 -8.46 13.21 16.15
C ALA A 145 -8.25 11.94 17.02
N LEU A 146 -7.88 10.82 16.40
CA LEU A 146 -7.62 9.55 17.08
C LEU A 146 -6.25 9.50 17.76
N LEU A 147 -5.30 10.29 17.26
CA LEU A 147 -3.94 10.37 17.79
C LEU A 147 -3.87 11.11 19.14
N ARG A 148 -3.06 10.56 20.04
CA ARG A 148 -2.59 11.29 21.24
C ARG A 148 -1.82 12.55 20.81
N PRO A 149 -1.70 13.58 21.67
CA PRO A 149 -0.93 14.78 21.35
C PRO A 149 0.54 14.54 20.96
N THR A 150 1.10 13.38 21.33
CA THR A 150 2.47 12.95 20.99
C THR A 150 2.50 11.84 19.92
N GLY A 151 1.35 11.53 19.32
CA GLY A 151 1.23 10.45 18.34
C GLY A 151 1.60 10.89 16.92
N ALA A 152 1.70 9.91 16.02
CA ALA A 152 2.04 10.16 14.62
C ALA A 152 1.10 9.44 13.64
N LEU A 153 0.90 10.03 12.47
CA LEU A 153 0.45 9.30 11.29
C LEU A 153 1.68 8.63 10.66
N GLY A 154 1.59 7.34 10.36
CA GLY A 154 2.66 6.60 9.69
C GLY A 154 2.14 5.76 8.54
N LEU A 155 2.63 5.98 7.32
CA LEU A 155 2.20 5.27 6.12
C LEU A 155 3.36 4.45 5.57
N ILE A 156 3.07 3.24 5.10
CA ILE A 156 4.06 2.40 4.41
C ILE A 156 3.54 1.93 3.05
N PHE A 157 4.38 2.06 2.03
CA PHE A 157 4.05 1.66 0.65
C PHE A 157 5.16 0.84 0.03
N ASN A 158 4.82 -0.25 -0.65
CA ASN A 158 5.75 -0.96 -1.53
C ASN A 158 5.63 -0.37 -2.94
N ILE A 159 6.47 0.62 -3.24
CA ILE A 159 6.52 1.27 -4.55
C ILE A 159 7.35 0.40 -5.47
N HIS A 160 6.75 -0.13 -6.54
CA HIS A 160 7.51 -0.88 -7.53
C HIS A 160 8.55 0.03 -8.20
N VAL A 161 9.81 -0.40 -8.15
CA VAL A 161 10.94 0.24 -8.84
C VAL A 161 11.25 -0.65 -10.02
N ASP A 162 11.11 -0.10 -11.23
CA ASP A 162 11.55 -0.83 -12.42
C ASP A 162 13.08 -0.81 -12.42
N SER A 163 13.69 -2.00 -12.39
CA SER A 163 15.12 -2.14 -12.23
C SER A 163 15.88 -2.08 -13.54
N ASP A 164 15.25 -2.36 -14.71
CA ASP A 164 15.89 -2.38 -16.04
C ASP A 164 14.88 -2.70 -17.17
N ALA A 165 15.35 -2.77 -18.43
CA ALA A 165 14.62 -3.32 -19.59
C ALA A 165 14.38 -4.86 -19.51
N GLY A 166 13.99 -5.34 -18.33
CA GLY A 166 13.79 -6.75 -17.99
C GLY A 166 12.37 -7.24 -18.24
N TYR A 167 11.82 -7.99 -17.29
CA TYR A 167 10.49 -8.60 -17.40
C TYR A 167 9.38 -7.58 -17.64
N PHE A 168 9.38 -6.48 -16.89
CA PHE A 168 8.32 -5.47 -16.95
C PHE A 168 8.25 -4.80 -18.33
N ALA A 169 9.40 -4.37 -18.86
CA ALA A 169 9.52 -3.86 -20.23
C ALA A 169 9.20 -4.89 -21.33
N ALA A 170 9.42 -6.19 -21.08
CA ALA A 170 9.02 -7.24 -22.03
C ALA A 170 7.51 -7.56 -21.95
N SER A 171 6.91 -7.39 -20.78
CA SER A 171 5.50 -7.69 -20.53
C SER A 171 4.55 -6.65 -21.13
N GLU A 172 5.05 -5.46 -21.47
CA GLU A 172 4.23 -4.35 -21.99
C GLU A 172 3.41 -4.74 -23.22
N ASP A 173 4.01 -5.49 -24.15
CA ASP A 173 3.32 -5.92 -25.37
C ASP A 173 2.18 -6.90 -25.03
N VAL A 174 2.41 -7.78 -24.06
CA VAL A 174 1.40 -8.74 -23.59
C VAL A 174 0.23 -7.99 -22.95
N TYR A 175 0.51 -7.00 -22.09
CA TYR A 175 -0.52 -6.14 -21.51
C TYR A 175 -1.26 -5.31 -22.58
N ARG A 176 -0.55 -4.76 -23.57
CA ARG A 176 -1.16 -3.98 -24.65
C ARG A 176 -2.15 -4.80 -25.48
N ARG A 177 -1.87 -6.10 -25.68
CA ARG A 177 -2.74 -7.02 -26.43
C ARG A 177 -3.98 -7.43 -25.64
N HIS A 178 -3.83 -7.75 -24.35
CA HIS A 178 -4.90 -8.41 -23.57
C HIS A 178 -5.58 -7.52 -22.52
N ALA A 179 -4.88 -6.50 -22.01
CA ALA A 179 -5.35 -5.63 -20.94
C ALA A 179 -4.82 -4.18 -21.08
N PRO A 180 -5.09 -3.49 -22.21
CA PRO A 180 -4.51 -2.18 -22.49
C PRO A 180 -4.92 -1.06 -21.53
N HIS A 181 -5.97 -1.27 -20.72
CA HIS A 181 -6.43 -0.33 -19.70
C HIS A 181 -5.65 -0.43 -18.37
N ILE A 182 -4.97 -1.56 -18.13
CA ILE A 182 -4.02 -1.72 -17.02
C ILE A 182 -2.67 -1.09 -17.41
N TRP A 183 -2.34 -1.18 -18.70
CA TRP A 183 -1.10 -0.67 -19.28
C TRP A 183 -1.03 0.88 -19.25
N GLY A 184 0.18 1.42 -18.99
CA GLY A 184 0.45 2.86 -19.09
C GLY A 184 0.02 3.70 -17.89
N THR A 185 -0.38 3.07 -16.78
CA THR A 185 -0.69 3.78 -15.52
C THR A 185 0.54 4.36 -14.83
N GLY A 186 1.75 3.99 -15.26
CA GLY A 186 3.04 4.56 -14.84
C GLY A 186 3.29 4.44 -13.34
N THR A 187 4.32 3.71 -12.92
CA THR A 187 4.81 3.88 -11.56
C THR A 187 5.39 5.29 -11.47
N SER A 188 4.74 6.16 -10.70
CA SER A 188 5.41 7.36 -10.23
C SER A 188 6.57 6.85 -9.39
N GLY A 189 7.80 7.03 -9.86
CA GLY A 189 8.99 6.57 -9.15
C GLY A 189 8.99 7.09 -7.71
N SER A 190 9.72 6.42 -6.81
CA SER A 190 9.69 6.70 -5.37
C SER A 190 9.74 8.20 -5.05
N LEU A 191 10.68 8.96 -5.66
CA LEU A 191 10.81 10.41 -5.45
C LEU A 191 9.54 11.23 -5.73
N ALA A 192 8.80 10.88 -6.80
CA ALA A 192 7.54 11.55 -7.10
C ALA A 192 6.48 11.25 -6.04
N LYS A 193 6.42 10.00 -5.55
CA LYS A 193 5.53 9.62 -4.45
C LYS A 193 5.91 10.28 -3.13
N GLN A 194 7.20 10.47 -2.86
CA GLN A 194 7.66 11.23 -1.69
C GLN A 194 7.15 12.67 -1.71
N ALA A 195 7.28 13.35 -2.85
CA ALA A 195 6.80 14.72 -3.01
C ALA A 195 5.27 14.81 -2.92
N GLU A 196 4.54 13.85 -3.50
CA GLU A 196 3.08 13.74 -3.42
C GLU A 196 2.61 13.61 -1.97
N TRP A 197 3.12 12.62 -1.23
CA TRP A 197 2.71 12.40 0.17
C TRP A 197 3.09 13.55 1.10
N ARG A 198 4.30 14.13 0.93
CA ARG A 198 4.70 15.31 1.69
C ARG A 198 3.76 16.48 1.44
N GLY A 199 3.55 16.83 0.18
CA GLY A 199 2.69 17.96 -0.18
C GLY A 199 1.24 17.76 0.27
N GLU A 200 0.73 16.53 0.18
CA GLU A 200 -0.62 16.20 0.64
C GLU A 200 -0.77 16.34 2.16
N ILE A 201 0.16 15.79 2.94
CA ILE A 201 0.14 15.86 4.41
C ILE A 201 0.35 17.31 4.87
N ASP A 202 1.33 18.03 4.32
CA ASP A 202 1.62 19.42 4.66
C ASP A 202 0.39 20.32 4.41
N ALA A 203 -0.33 20.09 3.31
CA ALA A 203 -1.52 20.86 2.95
C ALA A 203 -2.70 20.69 3.94
N THR A 204 -2.70 19.63 4.77
CA THR A 204 -3.74 19.45 5.80
C THR A 204 -3.61 20.45 6.95
N GLY A 205 -2.39 20.89 7.26
CA GLY A 205 -2.11 21.68 8.48
C GLY A 205 -2.38 20.94 9.79
N LEU A 206 -2.60 19.61 9.76
CA LEU A 206 -2.89 18.78 10.94
C LEU A 206 -1.64 18.09 11.50
N PHE A 207 -0.59 17.98 10.70
CA PHE A 207 0.62 17.24 11.02
C PHE A 207 1.86 18.14 10.90
N GLY A 208 2.88 17.83 11.68
CA GLY A 208 4.16 18.52 11.69
C GLY A 208 5.08 18.05 10.56
N ASP A 209 6.39 18.22 10.75
CA ASP A 209 7.40 17.90 9.73
C ASP A 209 7.32 16.43 9.27
N VAL A 210 7.06 16.25 7.98
CA VAL A 210 6.94 14.93 7.35
C VAL A 210 8.33 14.31 7.18
N GLN A 211 8.55 13.18 7.82
CA GLN A 211 9.77 12.40 7.70
C GLN A 211 9.55 11.25 6.72
N ILE A 212 10.47 11.07 5.78
CA ILE A 212 10.37 10.02 4.76
C ILE A 212 11.66 9.20 4.72
N ARG A 213 11.54 7.87 4.65
CA ARG A 213 12.64 6.93 4.46
C ARG A 213 12.30 5.92 3.36
N SER A 214 13.31 5.62 2.55
CA SER A 214 13.28 4.62 1.48
C SER A 214 14.07 3.40 1.92
N HIS A 215 13.48 2.23 1.72
CA HIS A 215 14.07 0.93 2.04
C HIS A 215 13.96 0.04 0.80
N PRO A 216 14.97 0.04 -0.09
CA PRO A 216 14.98 -0.80 -1.27
C PRO A 216 15.01 -2.27 -0.89
N TRP A 217 14.12 -3.07 -1.45
CA TRP A 217 14.08 -4.51 -1.22
C TRP A 217 13.52 -5.24 -2.44
N SER A 218 13.70 -6.56 -2.48
CA SER A 218 13.32 -7.37 -3.64
C SER A 218 12.70 -8.69 -3.22
N VAL A 219 11.82 -9.23 -4.05
CA VAL A 219 11.25 -10.56 -3.90
C VAL A 219 11.22 -11.26 -5.25
N SER A 220 11.68 -12.51 -5.26
CA SER A 220 11.68 -13.39 -6.42
C SER A 220 10.46 -14.29 -6.39
N TYR A 221 9.75 -14.36 -7.51
CA TYR A 221 8.61 -15.26 -7.71
C TYR A 221 8.95 -16.31 -8.75
N SER A 222 8.44 -17.52 -8.59
CA SER A 222 8.34 -18.45 -9.72
C SER A 222 7.25 -17.97 -10.67
N ARG A 223 7.21 -18.50 -11.89
CA ARG A 223 6.12 -18.26 -12.84
C ARG A 223 4.75 -18.38 -12.18
N ASP A 224 4.51 -19.48 -11.47
CA ASP A 224 3.20 -19.78 -10.92
C ASP A 224 2.85 -18.86 -9.75
N THR A 225 3.79 -18.60 -8.84
CA THR A 225 3.54 -17.67 -7.72
C THR A 225 3.41 -16.23 -8.20
N TYR A 226 4.05 -15.86 -9.31
CA TYR A 226 3.86 -14.56 -9.94
C TYR A 226 2.48 -14.39 -10.56
N LEU A 227 1.97 -15.39 -11.29
CA LEU A 227 0.61 -15.35 -11.84
C LEU A 227 -0.46 -15.38 -10.74
N GLN A 228 -0.20 -16.09 -9.64
CA GLN A 228 -1.00 -16.02 -8.42
C GLN A 228 -0.97 -14.61 -7.81
N LEU A 229 0.20 -13.97 -7.71
CA LEU A 229 0.30 -12.59 -7.25
C LEU A 229 -0.57 -11.65 -8.09
N LEU A 230 -0.48 -11.73 -9.42
CA LEU A 230 -1.32 -10.92 -10.32
C LEU A 230 -2.81 -11.20 -10.11
N SER A 231 -3.19 -12.43 -9.75
CA SER A 231 -4.58 -12.80 -9.43
C SER A 231 -5.15 -12.12 -8.18
N THR A 232 -4.31 -11.46 -7.39
CA THR A 232 -4.74 -10.70 -6.20
C THR A 232 -4.85 -9.21 -6.46
N TYR A 233 -4.49 -8.73 -7.66
CA TYR A 233 -4.48 -7.30 -8.00
C TYR A 233 -5.87 -6.91 -8.51
N SER A 234 -6.46 -5.85 -7.95
CA SER A 234 -7.83 -5.42 -8.27
C SER A 234 -8.07 -5.26 -9.77
N ASP A 235 -7.11 -4.70 -10.50
CA ASP A 235 -7.24 -4.46 -11.95
C ASP A 235 -7.27 -5.77 -12.74
N HIS A 236 -6.50 -6.78 -12.31
CA HIS A 236 -6.50 -8.12 -12.90
C HIS A 236 -7.72 -8.94 -12.51
N ILE A 237 -8.22 -8.82 -11.27
CA ILE A 237 -9.45 -9.48 -10.82
C ILE A 237 -10.67 -8.98 -11.62
N ARG A 238 -10.67 -7.70 -12.00
CA ARG A 238 -11.75 -7.07 -12.77
C ARG A 238 -11.73 -7.37 -14.26
N LEU A 239 -10.71 -8.08 -14.77
CA LEU A 239 -10.65 -8.46 -16.18
C LEU A 239 -11.75 -9.47 -16.53
N GLU A 240 -12.26 -9.36 -17.76
CA GLU A 240 -13.10 -10.41 -18.34
C GLU A 240 -12.37 -11.75 -18.34
N PRO A 241 -13.03 -12.89 -18.02
CA PRO A 241 -12.36 -14.17 -17.82
C PRO A 241 -11.46 -14.60 -18.98
N ALA A 242 -11.94 -14.46 -20.22
CA ALA A 242 -11.18 -14.82 -21.42
C ALA A 242 -9.94 -13.93 -21.63
N ALA A 243 -10.05 -12.63 -21.34
CA ALA A 243 -8.92 -11.71 -21.44
C ALA A 243 -7.88 -11.98 -20.35
N ARG A 244 -8.33 -12.31 -19.13
CA ARG A 244 -7.45 -12.69 -18.01
C ARG A 244 -6.70 -13.99 -18.31
N GLU A 245 -7.39 -15.00 -18.82
CA GLU A 245 -6.78 -16.29 -19.20
C GLU A 245 -5.72 -16.10 -20.28
N ALA A 246 -6.05 -15.36 -21.35
CA ALA A 246 -5.10 -15.06 -22.43
C ALA A 246 -3.89 -14.25 -21.94
N LEU A 247 -4.13 -13.24 -21.09
CA LEU A 247 -3.06 -12.46 -20.46
C LEU A 247 -2.11 -13.38 -19.67
N PHE A 248 -2.63 -14.24 -18.80
CA PHE A 248 -1.80 -15.08 -17.94
C PHE A 248 -1.08 -16.19 -18.72
N ALA A 249 -1.70 -16.74 -19.76
CA ALA A 249 -1.03 -17.69 -20.65
C ALA A 249 0.20 -17.07 -21.31
N ASP A 250 0.05 -15.88 -21.89
CA ASP A 250 1.15 -15.20 -22.58
C ASP A 250 2.22 -14.67 -21.61
N LEU A 251 1.83 -14.16 -20.43
CA LEU A 251 2.78 -13.77 -19.39
C LEU A 251 3.56 -14.98 -18.88
N GLY A 252 2.90 -16.12 -18.64
CA GLY A 252 3.56 -17.36 -18.22
C GLY A 252 4.56 -17.85 -19.26
N ALA A 253 4.17 -17.86 -20.54
CA ALA A 253 5.06 -18.23 -21.64
C ALA A 253 6.25 -17.26 -21.77
N LEU A 254 6.04 -15.96 -21.52
CA LEU A 254 7.11 -14.97 -21.50
C LEU A 254 8.13 -15.26 -20.38
N ILE A 255 7.64 -15.54 -19.16
CA ILE A 255 8.48 -15.85 -18.00
C ILE A 255 9.35 -17.08 -18.29
N ASP A 256 8.76 -18.16 -18.79
CA ASP A 256 9.51 -19.41 -19.06
C ASP A 256 10.55 -19.24 -20.16
N ARG A 257 10.19 -18.56 -21.26
CA ARG A 257 11.04 -18.49 -22.46
C ARG A 257 12.19 -17.49 -22.33
N ARG A 258 11.99 -16.40 -21.58
CA ARG A 258 12.93 -15.27 -21.56
C ARG A 258 13.49 -14.93 -20.20
N PHE A 259 12.84 -15.39 -19.12
CA PHE A 259 13.20 -15.05 -17.74
C PHE A 259 13.39 -16.29 -16.86
N HIS A 260 13.70 -17.43 -17.49
CA HIS A 260 14.10 -18.67 -16.81
C HIS A 260 13.11 -19.17 -15.74
N GLY A 261 11.82 -18.90 -15.92
CA GLY A 261 10.78 -19.37 -15.00
C GLY A 261 10.61 -18.51 -13.74
N THR A 262 11.31 -17.37 -13.62
CA THR A 262 11.24 -16.50 -12.43
C THR A 262 11.03 -15.03 -12.79
N VAL A 263 10.49 -14.27 -11.84
CA VAL A 263 10.35 -12.81 -11.93
C VAL A 263 10.80 -12.18 -10.63
N ASP A 264 11.78 -11.28 -10.72
CA ASP A 264 12.23 -10.46 -9.60
C ASP A 264 11.45 -9.15 -9.58
N LYS A 265 10.76 -8.89 -8.46
CA LYS A 265 10.13 -7.59 -8.20
C LYS A 265 10.99 -6.79 -7.25
N HIS A 266 11.48 -5.66 -7.73
CA HIS A 266 12.13 -4.66 -6.89
C HIS A 266 11.09 -3.65 -6.40
N HIS A 267 11.20 -3.30 -5.12
CA HIS A 267 10.36 -2.34 -4.46
C HIS A 267 11.23 -1.36 -3.68
N ASP A 268 10.70 -0.17 -3.48
CA ASP A 268 11.11 0.73 -2.41
C ASP A 268 9.98 0.72 -1.37
N ALA A 269 10.26 0.18 -0.18
CA ALA A 269 9.38 0.31 0.96
C ALA A 269 9.51 1.75 1.49
N LEU A 270 8.56 2.58 1.08
CA LEU A 270 8.52 3.99 1.43
C LEU A 270 7.77 4.18 2.74
N VAL A 271 8.49 4.64 3.76
CA VAL A 271 7.95 4.94 5.09
C VAL A 271 7.78 6.45 5.20
N VAL A 272 6.55 6.91 5.44
CA VAL A 272 6.19 8.32 5.62
C VAL A 272 5.62 8.49 7.03
N VAL A 273 6.22 9.35 7.84
CA VAL A 273 5.76 9.59 9.22
C VAL A 273 5.63 11.08 9.47
N ALA A 274 4.51 11.49 10.05
CA ALA A 274 4.26 12.87 10.42
C ALA A 274 3.62 12.93 11.83
N PRO A 275 4.25 13.60 12.80
CA PRO A 275 3.67 13.77 14.14
C PRO A 275 2.41 14.63 14.05
N VAL A 276 1.39 14.32 14.84
CA VAL A 276 0.19 15.16 14.91
C VAL A 276 0.55 16.51 15.54
N LEU A 277 0.03 17.61 14.98
CA LEU A 277 0.15 18.90 15.64
C LEU A 277 -0.79 18.94 16.86
N PRO A 278 -0.41 19.65 17.93
CA PRO A 278 -1.34 19.96 18.99
C PRO A 278 -2.59 20.61 18.39
N ALA A 279 -3.78 20.14 18.78
CA ALA A 279 -5.01 20.80 18.39
C ALA A 279 -4.89 22.30 18.76
N GLY A 280 -4.94 23.16 17.74
CA GLY A 280 -4.69 24.58 17.92
C GLY A 280 -5.57 25.16 19.03
N VAL A 281 -4.94 25.84 19.98
CA VAL A 281 -5.56 26.95 20.68
C VAL A 281 -5.79 28.01 19.60
N SER A 282 -6.93 27.92 18.92
CA SER A 282 -7.46 29.00 18.08
C SER A 282 -7.92 30.16 18.94
#